data_AF-X0V449-F1
#
_entry.id   AF-X0V449-F1
#
_cell.length_a   1.000
_cell.length_b   1.000
_cell.length_c   1.000
_cell.angle_alpha   90.00
_cell.angle_beta   90.00
_cell.angle_gamma   90.00
#
_symmetry.space_group_name_H-M   'P 1'
#
loop_
_entity.id
_entity.type
_entity.pdbx_description
1 polymer ?
#
loop_
_entity_poly.entity_id
_entity_poly.type
_entity_poly.pdbx_seq_one_letter_code
_entity_poly.pdbx_strand_id
1 'polypeptide(L)'
;MNFFYKPSAAYAAESPSLKDCLKKAQLCYKEGRYSEAITFWNDVLSNDPANQEAKNGIKEAKRKIAKIKAFFGRDVFRDSQDIEKFSLRDCIGIAEESSLPLQVAREQINLSKIKVWEARRGFLPSLTLSWAETKGIQSDGKTESVEYGIEGKQPAFRSGELMYTLAQSKANLNITEENYDKVKKGEFRP
;
A
#
# COMPACT_ATOMS: atom_id res chain seq x y z
N MET A 1 13.94 -75.40 -15.88
CA MET A 1 12.64 -75.17 -16.54
C MET A 1 11.70 -74.56 -15.50
N ASN A 2 11.40 -73.28 -15.65
CA ASN A 2 10.48 -72.52 -14.83
C ASN A 2 9.04 -72.95 -15.11
N PHE A 3 8.27 -73.32 -14.09
CA PHE A 3 6.80 -73.23 -14.15
C PHE A 3 6.23 -72.88 -12.77
N PHE A 4 5.88 -71.60 -12.65
CA PHE A 4 4.76 -71.02 -11.91
C PHE A 4 4.41 -71.56 -10.51
N TYR A 5 4.94 -70.84 -9.52
CA TYR A 5 4.36 -70.70 -8.19
C TYR A 5 2.96 -70.06 -8.32
N LYS A 6 1.91 -70.74 -7.83
CA LYS A 6 0.69 -70.11 -7.35
C LYS A 6 0.36 -70.68 -5.97
N PRO A 7 0.44 -69.84 -4.93
CA PRO A 7 -0.66 -69.76 -3.99
C PRO A 7 -1.09 -68.32 -3.75
N SER A 8 -2.36 -68.22 -3.36
CA SER A 8 -3.23 -67.05 -3.24
C SER A 8 -2.63 -65.85 -2.51
N ALA A 9 -2.39 -64.76 -3.25
CA ALA A 9 -2.43 -63.42 -2.67
C ALA A 9 -3.88 -62.95 -2.57
N ALA A 10 -4.63 -63.62 -1.69
CA ALA A 10 -5.81 -63.04 -1.07
C ALA A 10 -5.31 -62.09 0.03
N TYR A 11 -4.72 -60.95 -0.36
CA TYR A 11 -4.54 -59.83 0.56
C TYR A 11 -5.73 -58.91 0.33
N ALA A 12 -6.77 -59.18 1.10
CA ALA A 12 -7.89 -58.27 1.27
C ALA A 12 -7.31 -56.88 1.57
N ALA A 13 -7.55 -55.94 0.66
CA ALA A 13 -7.39 -54.53 0.98
C ALA A 13 -8.33 -54.26 2.16
N GLU A 14 -7.77 -54.21 3.36
CA GLU A 14 -8.47 -53.72 4.55
C GLU A 14 -8.98 -52.33 4.18
N SER A 15 -10.27 -52.24 3.87
CA SER A 15 -10.96 -50.97 3.72
C SER A 15 -10.64 -50.16 4.99
N PRO A 16 -9.92 -49.03 4.90
CA PRO A 16 -9.56 -48.27 6.07
C PRO A 16 -10.84 -48.03 6.88
N SER A 17 -10.83 -48.47 8.14
CA SER A 17 -12.02 -48.49 8.97
C SER A 17 -12.67 -47.11 8.93
N LEU A 18 -13.99 -47.06 8.78
CA LEU A 18 -14.75 -45.79 8.76
C LEU A 18 -14.40 -44.89 9.95
N LYS A 19 -14.06 -45.52 11.09
CA LYS A 19 -13.57 -44.85 12.30
C LYS A 19 -12.20 -44.18 12.13
N ASP A 20 -11.32 -44.75 11.33
CA ASP A 20 -9.98 -44.21 11.07
C ASP A 20 -10.03 -43.03 10.10
N CYS A 21 -10.90 -43.07 9.09
CA CYS A 21 -11.15 -41.93 8.21
C CYS A 21 -11.76 -40.74 8.97
N LEU A 22 -12.69 -40.99 9.91
CA LEU A 22 -13.23 -39.95 10.80
C LEU A 22 -12.14 -39.32 11.69
N LYS A 23 -11.27 -40.13 12.30
CA LYS A 23 -10.16 -39.63 13.12
C LYS A 23 -9.18 -38.77 12.30
N LYS A 24 -8.83 -39.22 11.09
CA LYS A 24 -7.94 -38.47 10.18
C LYS A 24 -8.56 -37.13 9.77
N ALA A 25 -9.85 -37.11 9.46
CA ALA A 25 -10.56 -35.88 9.11
C ALA A 25 -10.60 -34.89 10.29
N GLN A 26 -10.87 -35.37 11.51
CA GLN A 26 -10.84 -34.55 12.72
C GLN A 26 -9.43 -34.00 13.01
N LEU A 27 -8.38 -34.80 12.78
CA LEU A 27 -6.99 -34.36 12.96
C LEU A 27 -6.64 -33.23 11.98
N CYS A 28 -6.95 -33.42 10.69
CA CYS A 28 -6.72 -32.41 9.66
C CYS A 28 -7.48 -31.11 9.96
N TYR A 29 -8.70 -31.22 10.50
CA TYR A 29 -9.50 -30.05 10.92
C TYR A 29 -8.87 -29.29 12.08
N LYS A 30 -8.30 -30.00 13.06
CA LYS A 30 -7.59 -29.39 14.21
C LYS A 30 -6.31 -28.69 13.79
N GLU A 31 -5.60 -29.24 12.80
CA GLU A 31 -4.38 -28.68 12.25
C GLU A 31 -4.62 -27.51 11.25
N GLY A 32 -5.88 -27.15 11.00
CA GLY A 32 -6.24 -26.06 10.09
C GLY A 32 -6.19 -26.43 8.59
N ARG A 33 -5.93 -27.71 8.26
CA ARG A 33 -5.96 -28.25 6.90
C ARG A 33 -7.38 -28.57 6.47
N TYR A 34 -8.19 -27.53 6.32
CA TYR A 34 -9.63 -27.64 6.08
C TYR A 34 -9.99 -28.31 4.74
N SER A 35 -9.16 -28.18 3.70
CA SER A 35 -9.35 -28.82 2.39
C SER A 35 -9.21 -30.35 2.48
N GLU A 36 -8.13 -30.83 3.10
CA GLU A 36 -7.86 -32.25 3.33
C GLU A 36 -8.88 -32.88 4.29
N ALA A 37 -9.35 -32.14 5.30
CA ALA A 37 -10.43 -32.62 6.17
C ALA A 37 -11.72 -32.91 5.40
N ILE A 38 -12.07 -32.07 4.41
CA ILE A 38 -13.27 -32.24 3.57
C ILE A 38 -13.15 -33.47 2.68
N THR A 39 -11.96 -33.78 2.14
CA THR A 39 -11.79 -34.98 1.30
C THR A 39 -12.02 -36.25 2.11
N PHE A 40 -11.43 -36.35 3.31
CA PHE A 40 -11.65 -37.52 4.18
C PHE A 40 -13.11 -37.66 4.65
N TRP A 41 -13.82 -36.55 4.90
CA TRP A 41 -15.25 -36.62 5.22
C TRP A 41 -16.14 -36.99 4.02
N ASN A 42 -15.76 -36.61 2.80
CA ASN A 42 -16.46 -37.06 1.59
C ASN A 42 -16.26 -38.57 1.36
N ASP A 43 -15.08 -39.10 1.68
CA ASP A 43 -14.82 -40.54 1.61
C ASP A 43 -15.66 -41.31 2.64
N VAL A 44 -15.86 -40.75 3.84
CA VAL A 44 -16.78 -41.31 4.84
C VAL A 44 -18.23 -41.29 4.34
N LEU A 45 -18.68 -40.20 3.72
CA LEU A 45 -20.04 -40.09 3.18
C LEU A 45 -20.29 -40.98 1.96
N SER A 46 -19.24 -41.35 1.23
CA SER A 46 -19.34 -42.30 0.11
C SER A 46 -19.61 -43.72 0.59
N ASN A 47 -19.16 -44.06 1.80
CA ASN A 47 -19.36 -45.37 2.43
C ASN A 47 -20.57 -45.40 3.38
N ASP A 48 -20.89 -44.28 4.04
CA ASP A 48 -22.09 -44.09 4.87
C ASP A 48 -22.73 -42.71 4.60
N PRO A 49 -23.68 -42.64 3.65
CA PRO A 49 -24.36 -41.38 3.31
C PRO A 49 -25.22 -40.81 4.44
N ALA A 50 -25.53 -41.59 5.48
CA ALA A 50 -26.34 -41.17 6.62
C ALA A 50 -25.51 -40.57 7.76
N ASN A 51 -24.18 -40.64 7.69
CA ASN A 51 -23.30 -40.14 8.75
C ASN A 51 -23.41 -38.62 8.94
N GLN A 52 -24.05 -38.22 10.03
CA GLN A 52 -24.29 -36.82 10.38
C GLN A 52 -23.01 -36.07 10.78
N GLU A 53 -22.03 -36.77 11.34
CA GLU A 53 -20.77 -36.18 11.81
C GLU A 53 -19.95 -35.64 10.63
N ALA A 54 -19.84 -36.41 9.55
CA ALA A 54 -19.14 -36.01 8.34
C ALA A 54 -19.84 -34.83 7.62
N LYS A 55 -21.18 -34.82 7.56
CA LYS A 55 -21.95 -33.70 6.99
C LYS A 55 -21.71 -32.39 7.76
N ASN A 56 -21.72 -32.47 9.09
CA ASN A 56 -21.49 -31.31 9.95
C ASN A 56 -20.04 -30.81 9.82
N GLY A 57 -19.06 -31.72 9.83
CA GLY A 57 -17.64 -31.39 9.65
C GLY A 57 -17.37 -30.64 8.35
N ILE A 58 -17.92 -31.12 7.22
CA ILE A 58 -17.77 -30.46 5.91
C ILE A 58 -18.37 -29.05 5.93
N LYS A 59 -19.55 -28.87 6.55
CA LYS A 59 -20.20 -27.56 6.63
C LYS A 59 -19.37 -26.57 7.44
N GLU A 60 -18.78 -27.00 8.55
CA GLU A 60 -17.91 -26.16 9.38
C GLU A 60 -16.59 -25.83 8.70
N ALA A 61 -15.92 -26.80 8.08
CA ALA A 61 -14.69 -26.56 7.33
C ALA A 61 -14.91 -25.61 6.15
N LYS A 62 -16.01 -25.74 5.41
CA LYS A 62 -16.39 -24.79 4.35
C LYS A 62 -16.61 -23.38 4.89
N ARG A 63 -17.25 -23.24 6.06
CA ARG A 63 -17.41 -21.92 6.73
C ARG A 63 -16.08 -21.32 7.16
N LYS A 64 -15.15 -22.14 7.68
CA LYS A 64 -13.80 -21.68 8.07
C LYS A 64 -13.02 -21.23 6.84
N ILE A 65 -13.03 -22.01 5.75
CA ILE A 65 -12.43 -21.62 4.48
C ILE A 65 -13.04 -20.31 3.96
N ALA A 66 -14.38 -20.16 4.00
CA ALA A 66 -15.03 -18.93 3.57
C ALA A 66 -14.66 -17.72 4.44
N LYS A 67 -14.54 -17.90 5.76
CA LYS A 67 -14.07 -16.83 6.66
C LYS A 67 -12.61 -16.46 6.42
N ILE A 68 -11.75 -17.46 6.21
CA ILE A 68 -10.34 -17.25 5.84
C ILE A 68 -10.29 -16.52 4.50
N LYS A 69 -11.04 -16.95 3.50
CA LYS A 69 -11.13 -16.28 2.20
C LYS A 69 -11.67 -14.85 2.29
N ALA A 70 -12.64 -14.58 3.16
CA ALA A 70 -13.17 -13.23 3.36
C ALA A 70 -12.23 -12.32 4.19
N PHE A 71 -11.40 -12.91 5.05
CA PHE A 71 -10.43 -12.20 5.89
C PHE A 71 -9.15 -11.89 5.10
N PHE A 72 -8.61 -12.86 4.36
CA PHE A 72 -7.43 -12.70 3.49
C PHE A 72 -7.76 -12.12 2.11
N GLY A 73 -9.01 -12.21 1.65
CA GLY A 73 -9.44 -11.62 0.37
C GLY A 73 -9.56 -10.10 0.38
N ARG A 74 -9.25 -9.45 1.52
CA ARG A 74 -9.19 -7.98 1.60
C ARG A 74 -7.77 -7.44 1.48
N ASP A 75 -6.74 -8.23 1.79
CA ASP A 75 -5.35 -7.80 1.70
C ASP A 75 -4.43 -9.02 1.47
N VAL A 76 -3.66 -8.96 0.38
CA VAL A 76 -2.46 -9.78 0.10
C VAL A 76 -2.69 -11.24 -0.33
N PHE A 77 -3.21 -11.45 -1.54
CA PHE A 77 -2.64 -12.32 -2.60
C PHE A 77 -3.70 -12.44 -3.69
N ARG A 78 -3.50 -11.68 -4.77
CA ARG A 78 -4.27 -11.77 -6.00
C ARG A 78 -4.12 -13.21 -6.54
N ASP A 79 -5.25 -13.86 -6.77
CA ASP A 79 -5.37 -15.26 -7.18
C ASP A 79 -4.34 -15.60 -8.27
N SER A 80 -3.59 -16.69 -8.08
CA SER A 80 -2.61 -17.25 -9.01
C SER A 80 -3.22 -17.79 -10.33
N GLN A 81 -4.44 -17.40 -10.68
CA GLN A 81 -5.12 -17.76 -11.93
C GLN A 81 -5.40 -16.56 -12.84
N ASP A 82 -5.19 -15.33 -12.37
CA ASP A 82 -5.07 -14.16 -13.22
C ASP A 82 -3.60 -13.78 -13.32
N ILE A 83 -2.83 -14.51 -14.12
CA ILE A 83 -1.74 -13.85 -14.84
C ILE A 83 -2.45 -12.97 -15.87
N GLU A 84 -3.10 -11.91 -15.38
CA GLU A 84 -3.45 -10.76 -16.17
C GLU A 84 -2.11 -10.37 -16.78
N LYS A 85 -1.94 -10.67 -18.07
CA LYS A 85 -0.74 -10.31 -18.80
C LYS A 85 -0.69 -8.80 -18.74
N PHE A 86 -0.04 -8.26 -17.71
CA PHE A 86 0.27 -6.84 -17.63
C PHE A 86 0.90 -6.53 -18.97
N SER A 87 0.18 -5.74 -19.76
CA SER A 87 0.71 -5.35 -21.03
C SER A 87 1.99 -4.57 -20.73
N LEU A 88 2.92 -4.54 -21.68
CA LEU A 88 4.11 -3.70 -21.55
C LEU A 88 3.73 -2.26 -21.15
N ARG A 89 2.56 -1.77 -21.59
CA ARG A 89 2.03 -0.45 -21.22
C ARG A 89 1.66 -0.34 -19.76
N ASP A 90 1.09 -1.39 -19.16
CA ASP A 90 0.70 -1.37 -17.74
C ASP A 90 1.94 -1.41 -16.83
N CYS A 91 2.95 -2.21 -17.22
CA CYS A 91 4.25 -2.20 -16.55
C CYS A 91 4.95 -0.84 -16.67
N ILE A 92 4.90 -0.20 -17.84
CA ILE A 92 5.42 1.15 -18.06
C ILE A 92 4.65 2.16 -17.21
N GLY A 93 3.32 2.10 -17.15
CA GLY A 93 2.50 3.00 -16.33
C GLY A 93 2.84 2.91 -14.85
N ILE A 94 2.94 1.68 -14.30
CA ILE A 94 3.35 1.47 -12.91
C ILE A 94 4.79 1.95 -12.67
N ALA A 95 5.70 1.69 -13.61
CA ALA A 95 7.07 2.14 -13.51
C ALA A 95 7.20 3.67 -13.57
N GLU A 96 6.46 4.35 -14.45
CA GLU A 96 6.42 5.81 -14.53
C GLU A 96 5.91 6.42 -13.23
N GLU A 97 4.80 5.90 -12.69
CA GLU A 97 4.14 6.42 -11.49
C GLU A 97 4.95 6.16 -10.20
N SER A 98 5.68 5.05 -10.16
CA SER A 98 6.53 4.65 -9.02
C SER A 98 8.00 5.12 -9.15
N SER A 99 8.39 5.72 -10.26
CA SER A 99 9.80 6.10 -10.47
C SER A 99 10.22 7.27 -9.59
N LEU A 100 11.25 7.05 -8.76
CA LEU A 100 11.85 8.08 -7.90
C LEU A 100 12.30 9.34 -8.68
N PRO A 101 12.95 9.25 -9.86
CA PRO A 101 13.37 10.43 -10.61
C PRO A 101 12.19 11.31 -11.06
N LEU A 102 11.06 10.70 -11.46
CA LEU A 102 9.88 11.45 -11.89
C LEU A 102 9.17 12.11 -10.70
N GLN A 103 9.18 11.47 -9.52
CA GLN A 103 8.68 12.08 -8.28
C GLN A 103 9.53 13.30 -7.90
N VAL A 104 10.86 13.16 -7.90
CA VAL A 104 11.77 14.28 -7.61
C VAL A 104 11.56 15.43 -8.60
N ALA A 105 11.46 15.13 -9.90
CA ALA A 105 11.20 16.14 -10.92
C ALA A 105 9.84 16.85 -10.73
N ARG A 106 8.81 16.11 -10.32
CA ARG A 106 7.48 16.69 -10.00
C ARG A 106 7.54 17.63 -8.80
N GLU A 107 8.25 17.24 -7.74
CA GLU A 107 8.44 18.10 -6.57
C GLU A 107 9.24 19.36 -6.91
N GLN A 108 10.24 19.26 -7.80
CA GLN A 108 10.98 20.43 -8.28
C GLN A 108 10.09 21.43 -9.04
N ILE A 109 9.13 20.95 -9.83
CA ILE A 109 8.12 21.83 -10.45
C ILE A 109 7.28 22.52 -9.38
N ASN A 110 6.83 21.78 -8.37
CA ASN A 110 6.01 22.34 -7.28
C ASN A 110 6.78 23.43 -6.52
N LEU A 111 8.03 23.16 -6.14
CA LEU A 111 8.93 24.14 -5.53
C LEU A 111 9.12 25.38 -6.43
N SER A 112 9.29 25.19 -7.73
CA SER A 112 9.45 26.30 -8.68
C SER A 112 8.18 27.15 -8.79
N LYS A 113 6.99 26.53 -8.76
CA LYS A 113 5.71 27.25 -8.70
C LYS A 113 5.58 28.06 -7.42
N ILE A 114 5.97 27.50 -6.27
CA ILE A 114 6.00 28.21 -4.99
C ILE A 114 6.93 29.42 -5.07
N LYS A 115 8.13 29.27 -5.65
CA LYS A 115 9.08 30.40 -5.84
C LYS A 115 8.52 31.51 -6.73
N VAL A 116 7.80 31.17 -7.80
CA VAL A 116 7.10 32.18 -8.63
C VAL A 116 6.02 32.90 -7.82
N TRP A 117 5.28 32.17 -6.99
CA TRP A 117 4.28 32.76 -6.11
C TRP A 117 4.89 33.65 -5.03
N GLU A 118 6.01 33.24 -4.42
CA GLU A 118 6.79 34.03 -3.48
C GLU A 118 7.29 35.33 -4.13
N ALA A 119 7.91 35.24 -5.32
CA ALA A 119 8.35 36.41 -6.08
C ALA A 119 7.19 37.35 -6.41
N ARG A 120 6.01 36.80 -6.76
CA ARG A 120 4.79 37.59 -7.00
C ARG A 120 4.28 38.28 -5.73
N ARG A 121 4.35 37.60 -4.58
CA ARG A 121 3.96 38.19 -3.28
C ARG A 121 4.91 39.29 -2.84
N GLY A 122 6.16 39.29 -3.30
CA GLY A 122 7.11 40.38 -3.08
C GLY A 122 6.68 41.74 -3.64
N PHE A 123 5.70 41.78 -4.55
CA PHE A 123 5.10 43.02 -5.06
C PHE A 123 3.97 43.57 -4.18
N LEU A 124 3.47 42.76 -3.24
CA LEU A 124 2.37 43.14 -2.37
C LEU A 124 2.92 43.70 -1.05
N PRO A 125 2.18 44.62 -0.40
CA PRO A 125 2.52 45.01 0.96
C PRO A 125 2.42 43.79 1.89
N SER A 126 3.37 43.67 2.82
CA SER A 126 3.29 42.67 3.89
C SER A 126 2.71 43.30 5.14
N LEU A 127 1.78 42.60 5.77
CA LEU A 127 1.22 42.96 7.07
C LEU A 127 1.64 41.91 8.09
N THR A 128 2.24 42.35 9.19
CA THR A 128 2.68 41.50 10.30
C THR A 128 1.93 41.90 11.55
N LEU A 129 1.32 40.93 12.22
CA LEU A 129 0.70 41.11 13.54
C LEU A 129 1.61 40.45 14.57
N SER A 130 2.00 41.18 15.60
CA SER A 130 2.80 40.68 16.71
C SER A 130 2.04 40.80 18.03
N TRP A 131 2.14 39.75 18.83
CA TRP A 131 1.67 39.72 20.20
C TRP A 131 2.80 39.18 21.06
N ALA A 132 3.23 39.94 22.05
CA ALA A 132 4.33 39.59 22.91
C ALA A 132 3.95 39.82 24.38
N GLU A 133 4.24 38.83 25.22
CA GLU A 133 4.15 38.96 26.67
C GLU A 133 5.57 38.92 27.23
N THR A 134 5.94 39.96 27.98
CA THR A 134 7.25 40.02 28.63
C THR A 134 7.06 40.04 30.14
N LYS A 135 7.71 39.09 30.82
CA LYS A 135 7.82 39.08 32.29
C LYS A 135 9.27 39.29 32.66
N GLY A 136 9.57 40.43 33.27
CA GLY A 136 10.91 40.81 33.69
C GLY A 136 10.97 41.00 35.20
N ILE A 137 12.10 40.61 35.80
CA ILE A 137 12.45 41.04 37.15
C ILE A 137 13.52 42.11 36.95
N GLN A 138 13.21 43.36 37.27
CA GLN A 138 14.19 44.46 37.32
C GLN A 138 14.57 44.71 38.78
N SER A 139 15.70 45.37 39.01
CA SER A 139 16.21 45.63 40.37
C SER A 139 15.24 46.39 41.28
N ASP A 140 14.17 46.97 40.73
CA ASP A 140 13.12 47.72 41.43
C ASP A 140 11.73 47.02 41.41
N GLY A 141 11.67 45.73 41.04
CA GLY A 141 10.44 44.93 41.14
C GLY A 141 10.12 44.05 39.93
N LYS A 142 8.98 43.34 40.02
CA LYS A 142 8.47 42.47 38.96
C LYS A 142 7.61 43.28 38.00
N THR A 143 7.94 43.24 36.71
CA THR A 143 7.19 43.90 35.65
C THR A 143 6.59 42.86 34.70
N GLU A 144 5.30 42.98 34.44
CA GLU A 144 4.59 42.19 33.43
C GLU A 144 4.04 43.18 32.39
N SER A 145 4.43 43.02 31.12
CA SER A 145 3.93 43.84 30.02
C SER A 145 3.40 42.96 28.89
N VAL A 146 2.32 43.43 28.27
CA VAL A 146 1.73 42.83 27.09
C VAL A 146 1.77 43.86 25.99
N GLU A 147 2.39 43.52 24.86
CA GLU A 147 2.51 44.40 23.70
C GLU A 147 1.80 43.78 22.49
N TYR A 148 1.04 44.62 21.79
CA TYR A 148 0.40 44.30 20.53
C TYR A 148 0.98 45.22 19.47
N GLY A 149 1.49 44.67 18.37
CA GLY A 149 2.09 45.42 17.28
C GLY A 149 1.45 45.07 15.93
N ILE A 150 1.30 46.08 15.07
CA ILE A 150 0.89 45.92 13.68
C ILE A 150 1.96 46.62 12.83
N GLU A 151 2.65 45.86 11.98
CA GLU A 151 3.69 46.38 11.09
C GLU A 151 3.28 46.18 9.63
N GLY A 152 3.22 47.26 8.85
CA GLY A 152 3.00 47.22 7.41
C GLY A 152 4.28 47.59 6.66
N LYS A 153 4.75 46.72 5.75
CA LYS A 153 5.90 47.02 4.87
C LYS A 153 5.43 47.10 3.43
N GLN A 154 5.69 48.23 2.78
CA GLN A 154 5.49 48.39 1.35
C GLN A 154 6.84 48.53 0.63
N PRO A 155 7.13 47.73 -0.40
CA PRO A 155 8.33 47.87 -1.21
C PRO A 155 8.16 49.03 -2.20
N ALA A 156 8.34 50.27 -1.74
CA ALA A 156 8.03 51.46 -2.54
C ALA A 156 8.99 51.68 -3.75
N PHE A 157 10.21 51.12 -3.73
CA PHE A 157 11.24 51.48 -4.72
C PHE A 157 12.16 50.33 -5.20
N ARG A 158 11.80 49.05 -5.00
CA ARG A 158 12.58 47.88 -5.49
C ARG A 158 12.00 47.23 -6.76
N SER A 159 11.23 47.98 -7.54
CA SER A 159 10.48 47.44 -8.69
C SER A 159 11.38 46.67 -9.68
N GLY A 160 12.59 47.17 -9.98
CA GLY A 160 13.52 46.50 -10.89
C GLY A 160 13.99 45.12 -10.41
N GLU A 161 14.43 45.03 -9.15
CA GLU A 161 14.87 43.76 -8.55
C GLU A 161 13.72 42.75 -8.44
N LEU A 162 12.53 43.21 -8.06
CA LEU A 162 11.35 42.36 -7.96
C LEU A 162 10.91 41.83 -9.33
N MET A 163 10.92 42.67 -10.36
CA MET A 163 10.62 42.28 -11.75
C MET A 163 11.64 41.28 -12.28
N TYR A 164 12.94 41.52 -12.02
CA TYR A 164 13.99 40.58 -12.36
C TYR A 164 13.81 39.23 -11.66
N THR A 165 13.52 39.24 -10.36
CA THR A 165 13.29 38.01 -9.57
C THR A 165 12.07 37.23 -10.08
N LEU A 166 11.00 37.92 -10.46
CA LEU A 166 9.81 37.30 -11.05
C LEU A 166 10.10 36.73 -12.45
N ALA A 167 10.84 37.45 -13.29
CA ALA A 167 11.24 36.97 -14.60
C ALA A 167 12.16 35.75 -14.50
N GLN A 168 13.15 35.79 -13.60
CA GLN A 168 14.08 34.71 -13.34
C GLN A 168 13.37 33.47 -12.81
N SER A 169 12.46 33.61 -11.83
CA SER A 169 11.69 32.47 -11.30
C SER A 169 10.78 31.83 -12.34
N LYS A 170 10.18 32.63 -13.24
CA LYS A 170 9.41 32.10 -14.39
C LYS A 170 10.30 31.34 -15.38
N ALA A 171 11.49 31.86 -15.69
CA ALA A 171 12.43 31.18 -16.56
C ALA A 171 12.89 29.84 -15.95
N ASN A 172 13.20 29.83 -14.65
CA ASN A 172 13.54 28.62 -13.91
C ASN A 172 12.39 27.61 -13.91
N LEU A 173 11.14 28.04 -13.74
CA LEU A 173 9.97 27.17 -13.83
C LEU A 173 9.89 26.49 -15.20
N ASN A 174 10.05 27.26 -16.28
CA ASN A 174 10.03 26.70 -17.64
C ASN A 174 11.15 25.66 -17.85
N ILE A 175 12.37 25.95 -17.38
CA ILE A 175 13.50 25.00 -17.44
C ILE A 175 13.17 23.73 -16.64
N THR A 176 12.55 23.84 -15.47
CA THR A 176 12.16 22.66 -14.68
C THR A 176 11.06 21.82 -15.35
N GLU A 177 10.13 22.46 -16.05
CA GLU A 177 9.10 21.77 -16.84
C GLU A 177 9.72 21.03 -18.03
N GLU A 178 10.64 21.67 -18.76
CA GLU A 178 11.40 21.00 -19.83
C GLU A 178 12.23 19.83 -19.31
N ASN A 179 12.88 19.98 -18.15
CA ASN A 179 13.66 18.91 -17.54
C ASN A 179 12.76 17.74 -17.10
N TYR A 180 11.57 18.01 -16.58
CA TYR A 180 10.58 16.97 -16.29
C TYR A 180 10.16 16.22 -17.56
N ASP A 181 9.92 16.92 -18.67
CA ASP A 181 9.57 16.29 -19.94
C ASP A 181 10.71 15.41 -20.47
N LYS A 182 11.97 15.83 -20.31
CA LYS A 182 13.15 15.00 -20.65
C LYS A 182 13.26 13.76 -19.78
N VAL A 183 13.02 13.89 -18.47
CA VAL A 183 12.99 12.74 -17.54
C VAL A 183 11.87 11.76 -17.93
N LYS A 184 10.68 12.28 -18.24
CA LYS A 184 9.54 11.47 -18.69
C LYS A 184 9.82 10.73 -20.00
N LYS A 185 10.55 11.34 -20.93
CA LYS A 185 10.98 10.72 -22.19
C LYS A 185 12.17 9.75 -22.03
N GLY A 186 12.79 9.68 -20.85
CA GLY A 186 14.00 8.88 -20.63
C GLY A 186 15.26 9.49 -21.25
N GLU A 187 15.22 10.76 -21.65
CA GLU A 187 16.34 11.49 -22.29
C GLU A 187 17.26 12.19 -21.28
N PHE A 188 17.00 12.00 -19.99
CA PHE A 188 17.75 12.65 -18.92
C PHE A 188 19.20 12.13 -18.88
N ARG A 189 20.15 13.00 -19.29
CA ARG A 189 21.58 12.74 -19.12
C ARG A 189 22.04 13.31 -17.78
N PRO A 190 22.70 12.51 -16.93
CA PRO A 190 23.28 12.98 -15.67
C PRO A 190 24.43 13.96 -15.88
#